data_AF-A0A5E6ZAG6-F1
#
_entry.id   AF-A0A5E6ZAG6-F1
#
_cell.length_a   1.000
_cell.length_b   1.000
_cell.length_c   1.000
_cell.angle_alpha   90.00
_cell.angle_beta   90.00
_cell.angle_gamma   90.00
#
_symmetry.space_group_name_H-M   'P 1'
#
loop_
_entity.id
_entity.type
_entity.pdbx_description
1 polymer ?
#
loop_
_entity_poly.entity_id
_entity_poly.type
_entity_poly.pdbx_seq_one_letter_code
_entity_poly.pdbx_strand_id
1 'polypeptide(L)'
;MAQTSTLPAPIESESPAPAPSPTTTTLAAPQPLGLDLGAKKVDSRDALIGVAVLVVLAILFFVIKNAYANWRVRERVAPSRANASGWFLFLGLLMIAIMAVLAVLNSGQFLAPLYIAPLGGVAAISLVAWLMTFSAKR
;
A
#
# COMPACT_ATOMS: atom_id res chain seq x y z
N MET A 1 17.68 -93.69 -1.02
CA MET A 1 18.78 -92.86 -1.56
C MET A 1 18.76 -91.53 -0.80
N ALA A 2 19.95 -91.02 -0.45
CA ALA A 2 20.30 -89.81 0.31
C ALA A 2 19.27 -88.64 0.29
N GLN A 3 18.97 -87.95 1.41
CA GLN A 3 19.73 -86.78 1.97
C GLN A 3 20.09 -85.79 0.83
N THR A 4 19.78 -84.49 0.83
CA THR A 4 20.13 -83.45 1.83
C THR A 4 19.49 -82.10 1.42
N SER A 5 18.96 -81.36 2.42
CA SER A 5 19.18 -79.92 2.71
C SER A 5 19.09 -78.88 1.56
N THR A 6 18.24 -77.84 1.65
CA THR A 6 18.43 -76.72 2.61
C THR A 6 17.11 -76.04 2.99
N LEU A 7 16.84 -75.97 4.30
CA LEU A 7 15.94 -75.07 5.06
C LEU A 7 16.34 -73.57 4.88
N PRO A 8 15.68 -72.55 5.49
CA PRO A 8 14.25 -72.34 5.82
C PRO A 8 13.75 -70.86 5.72
N ALA A 9 12.42 -70.69 5.67
CA ALA A 9 11.57 -69.70 6.41
C ALA A 9 11.85 -68.17 6.30
N PRO A 10 10.97 -67.26 6.76
CA PRO A 10 9.72 -67.49 7.50
C PRO A 10 8.48 -66.68 7.04
N ILE A 11 7.31 -67.34 7.19
CA ILE A 11 6.01 -66.90 7.73
C ILE A 11 5.63 -65.40 7.63
N GLU A 12 4.56 -65.07 6.91
CA GLU A 12 3.18 -65.07 7.43
C GLU A 12 3.02 -64.03 8.55
N SER A 13 2.33 -62.93 8.24
CA SER A 13 1.51 -62.20 9.20
C SER A 13 0.72 -61.13 8.44
N GLU A 14 -0.56 -61.43 8.26
CA GLU A 14 -1.67 -60.49 8.27
C GLU A 14 -1.31 -59.24 9.09
N SER A 15 -1.25 -58.08 8.45
CA SER A 15 -0.79 -56.86 9.12
C SER A 15 -1.87 -56.33 10.06
N PRO A 16 -1.59 -56.16 11.36
CA PRO A 16 -2.58 -55.86 12.39
C PRO A 16 -3.04 -54.39 12.47
N ALA A 17 -4.14 -54.21 13.20
CA ALA A 17 -4.80 -52.99 13.67
C ALA A 17 -3.91 -51.77 13.98
N PRO A 18 -4.46 -50.53 13.89
CA PRO A 18 -3.71 -49.29 13.91
C PRO A 18 -3.10 -48.98 15.29
N ALA A 19 -1.77 -48.80 15.32
CA ALA A 19 -1.01 -48.27 16.44
C ALA A 19 -0.96 -46.72 16.38
N PRO A 20 -0.87 -46.03 17.53
CA PRO A 20 -1.14 -44.60 17.65
C PRO A 20 -0.08 -43.73 16.96
N SER A 21 -0.55 -42.64 16.34
CA SER A 21 0.27 -41.66 15.65
C SER A 21 1.30 -41.00 16.59
N PRO A 22 2.58 -40.89 16.20
CA PRO A 22 3.50 -40.03 16.93
C PRO A 22 3.11 -38.57 16.67
N THR A 23 2.77 -37.85 17.75
CA THR A 23 2.68 -36.38 17.74
C THR A 23 4.04 -35.83 17.37
N THR A 24 4.25 -35.54 16.09
CA THR A 24 5.37 -34.71 15.66
C THR A 24 5.05 -33.29 16.06
N THR A 25 5.49 -32.89 17.25
CA THR A 25 5.66 -31.47 17.58
C THR A 25 6.77 -30.94 16.68
N THR A 26 6.42 -30.44 15.50
CA THR A 26 7.29 -29.53 14.75
C THR A 26 7.48 -28.29 15.61
N LEU A 27 8.63 -28.19 16.27
CA LEU A 27 9.13 -26.90 16.75
C LEU A 27 9.15 -25.97 15.53
N ALA A 28 8.34 -24.91 15.59
CA ALA A 28 8.39 -23.84 14.61
C ALA A 28 9.83 -23.32 14.55
N ALA A 29 10.45 -23.42 13.38
CA ALA A 29 11.66 -22.68 13.08
C ALA A 29 11.40 -21.19 13.38
N PRO A 30 12.36 -20.43 13.94
CA PRO A 30 12.20 -19.00 14.12
C PRO A 30 11.91 -18.42 12.73
N GLN A 31 10.67 -18.02 12.52
CA GLN A 31 10.31 -17.20 11.37
C GLN A 31 11.24 -16.00 11.44
N PRO A 32 12.03 -15.71 10.39
CA PRO A 32 12.70 -14.43 10.36
C PRO A 32 11.61 -13.38 10.59
N LEU A 33 11.85 -12.42 11.48
CA LEU A 33 11.15 -11.13 11.45
C LEU A 33 11.53 -10.41 10.14
N GLY A 34 11.22 -11.05 9.01
CA GLY A 34 10.92 -10.33 7.80
C GLY A 34 9.68 -9.57 8.14
N LEU A 35 9.80 -8.24 8.16
CA LEU A 35 8.67 -7.36 7.98
C LEU A 35 8.02 -7.81 6.67
N ASP A 36 7.08 -8.76 6.74
CA ASP A 36 6.23 -9.11 5.62
C ASP A 36 5.39 -7.88 5.39
N LEU A 37 5.92 -7.00 4.55
CA LEU A 37 5.26 -5.79 4.08
C LEU A 37 4.01 -6.14 3.27
N GLY A 38 3.64 -7.43 3.14
CA GLY A 38 2.35 -7.89 2.69
C GLY A 38 1.97 -7.14 1.44
N ALA A 39 2.88 -7.10 0.46
CA ALA A 39 2.70 -6.32 -0.75
C ALA A 39 1.60 -7.00 -1.56
N LYS A 40 0.34 -6.77 -1.17
CA LYS A 40 -0.84 -7.17 -1.92
C LYS A 40 -0.68 -6.56 -3.29
N LYS A 41 -0.40 -7.42 -4.27
CA LYS A 41 -0.22 -7.00 -5.65
C LYS A 41 -1.53 -6.39 -6.13
N VAL A 42 -1.45 -5.15 -6.63
CA VAL A 42 -2.58 -4.49 -7.28
C VAL A 42 -2.84 -5.23 -8.58
N ASP A 43 -4.08 -5.69 -8.77
CA ASP A 43 -4.48 -6.41 -9.98
C ASP A 43 -4.47 -5.45 -11.18
N SER A 44 -4.19 -5.93 -12.39
CA SER A 44 -4.11 -5.07 -13.58
C SER A 44 -5.44 -4.40 -13.89
N ARG A 45 -6.56 -5.06 -13.56
CA ARG A 45 -7.91 -4.48 -13.70
C ARG A 45 -8.11 -3.30 -12.76
N ASP A 46 -7.75 -3.47 -11.49
CA ASP A 46 -7.88 -2.43 -10.47
C ASP A 46 -6.98 -1.24 -10.82
N ALA A 47 -5.74 -1.49 -11.27
CA ALA A 47 -4.85 -0.43 -11.74
C ALA A 47 -5.46 0.35 -12.93
N LEU A 48 -6.07 -0.35 -13.88
CA LEU A 48 -6.69 0.27 -15.07
C LEU A 48 -7.92 1.11 -14.67
N ILE A 49 -8.73 0.62 -13.74
CA ILE A 49 -9.85 1.38 -13.16
C ILE A 49 -9.34 2.61 -12.42
N GLY A 50 -8.27 2.48 -11.63
CA GLY A 50 -7.64 3.60 -10.94
C GLY A 50 -7.16 4.70 -11.88
N VAL A 51 -6.53 4.33 -13.00
CA VAL A 51 -6.13 5.28 -14.06
C VAL A 51 -7.36 5.92 -14.71
N ALA A 52 -8.40 5.16 -15.03
CA ALA A 52 -9.64 5.68 -15.61
C ALA A 52 -10.30 6.71 -14.68
N VAL A 53 -10.38 6.42 -13.37
CA VAL A 53 -10.87 7.34 -12.35
C VAL A 53 -10.00 8.59 -12.28
N LEU A 54 -8.67 8.44 -12.31
CA LEU A 54 -7.73 9.57 -12.35
C LEU A 54 -7.96 10.48 -13.54
N VAL A 55 -8.23 9.93 -14.73
CA VAL A 55 -8.54 10.71 -15.93
C VAL A 55 -9.85 11.48 -15.76
N VAL A 56 -10.91 10.85 -15.24
CA VAL A 56 -12.19 11.52 -14.97
C VAL A 56 -12.01 12.67 -13.97
N LEU A 57 -11.30 12.43 -12.87
CA LEU A 57 -10.98 13.46 -11.88
C LEU A 57 -10.13 14.58 -12.49
N ALA A 58 -9.12 14.24 -13.30
CA ALA A 58 -8.27 15.23 -13.97
C ALA A 58 -9.08 16.14 -14.90
N ILE A 59 -10.04 15.59 -15.65
CA ILE A 59 -10.96 16.39 -16.47
C ILE A 59 -11.77 17.34 -15.58
N LEU A 60 -12.34 16.84 -14.49
CA LEU A 60 -13.12 17.64 -13.55
C LEU A 60 -12.27 18.78 -12.93
N PHE A 61 -11.04 18.46 -12.52
CA PHE A 61 -10.09 19.44 -11.99
C PHE A 61 -9.64 20.45 -13.04
N PHE A 62 -9.59 20.07 -14.32
CA PHE A 62 -9.30 21.00 -15.41
C PHE A 62 -10.41 22.05 -15.56
N VAL A 63 -11.67 21.64 -15.41
CA VAL A 63 -12.82 22.55 -15.38
C VAL A 63 -12.72 23.49 -14.16
N ILE A 64 -12.43 22.95 -12.98
CA ILE A 64 -12.26 23.75 -11.75
C ILE A 64 -11.11 24.75 -11.90
N LYS A 65 -9.95 24.32 -12.42
CA LYS A 65 -8.80 25.18 -12.73
C LYS A 65 -9.22 26.33 -13.65
N ASN A 66 -9.94 26.02 -14.73
CA ASN A 66 -10.37 27.03 -15.70
C ASN A 66 -11.34 28.03 -15.08
N ALA A 67 -12.32 27.54 -14.31
CA ALA A 67 -13.25 28.38 -13.56
C ALA A 67 -12.53 29.28 -12.54
N TYR A 68 -11.57 28.73 -11.81
CA TYR A 68 -10.77 29.46 -10.83
C TYR A 68 -9.91 30.55 -11.48
N ALA A 69 -9.25 30.23 -12.60
CA ALA A 69 -8.48 31.21 -13.35
C ALA A 69 -9.39 32.36 -13.84
N ASN A 70 -10.58 32.05 -14.35
CA ASN A 70 -11.53 33.06 -14.82
C ASN A 70 -12.11 33.90 -13.66
N TRP A 71 -12.31 33.30 -12.49
CA TRP A 71 -12.72 34.02 -11.27
C TRP A 71 -11.63 34.98 -10.78
N ARG A 72 -10.35 34.56 -10.77
CA ARG A 72 -9.21 35.42 -10.37
C ARG A 72 -9.00 36.63 -11.28
N VAL A 73 -9.34 36.51 -12.57
CA VAL A 73 -9.32 37.67 -13.49
C VAL A 73 -10.41 38.68 -13.11
N ARG A 74 -11.60 38.23 -12.67
CA ARG A 74 -12.66 39.13 -12.16
C ARG A 74 -12.24 39.86 -10.88
N GLU A 75 -11.36 39.27 -10.07
CA GLU A 75 -10.74 39.90 -8.90
C GLU A 75 -9.58 40.87 -9.22
N ARG A 76 -9.37 41.20 -10.50
CA ARG A 76 -8.32 42.12 -11.00
C ARG A 76 -6.88 41.67 -10.75
N VAL A 77 -6.65 40.36 -10.70
CA VAL A 77 -5.29 39.80 -10.64
C VAL A 77 -4.71 39.75 -12.05
N ALA A 78 -3.42 40.07 -12.19
CA ALA A 78 -2.73 39.99 -13.48
C ALA A 78 -2.96 38.61 -14.15
N PRO A 79 -3.26 38.55 -15.47
CA PRO A 79 -3.63 37.31 -16.16
C PRO A 79 -2.59 36.20 -16.02
N SER A 80 -1.30 36.57 -15.98
CA SER A 80 -0.19 35.63 -15.77
C SER A 80 -0.25 34.94 -14.41
N ARG A 81 -0.64 35.67 -13.35
CA ARG A 81 -0.76 35.14 -11.99
C ARG A 81 -2.04 34.32 -11.80
N ALA A 82 -3.13 34.68 -12.47
CA ALA A 82 -4.34 33.88 -12.49
C ALA A 82 -4.07 32.48 -13.08
N ASN A 83 -3.38 32.40 -14.23
CA ASN A 83 -3.02 31.13 -14.85
C ASN A 83 -2.07 30.30 -13.98
N ALA A 84 -1.01 30.91 -13.43
CA ALA A 84 -0.08 30.23 -12.53
C ALA A 84 -0.80 29.63 -11.31
N SER A 85 -1.70 30.38 -10.67
CA SER A 85 -2.46 29.89 -9.51
C SER A 85 -3.40 28.73 -9.86
N GLY A 86 -4.01 28.74 -11.05
CA GLY A 86 -4.80 27.60 -11.54
C GLY A 86 -3.95 26.34 -11.77
N TRP A 87 -2.70 26.50 -12.22
CA TRP A 87 -1.76 25.38 -12.34
C TRP A 87 -1.39 24.77 -10.98
N PHE A 88 -1.11 25.60 -9.97
CA PHE A 88 -0.85 25.10 -8.61
C PHE A 88 -2.07 24.41 -8.01
N LEU A 89 -3.26 24.96 -8.21
CA LEU A 89 -4.52 24.35 -7.77
C LEU A 89 -4.70 22.98 -8.43
N PHE A 90 -4.56 22.89 -9.75
CA PHE A 90 -4.65 21.62 -10.47
C PHE A 90 -3.63 20.60 -9.97
N LEU A 91 -2.38 21.00 -9.79
CA LEU A 91 -1.32 20.11 -9.33
C LEU A 91 -1.58 19.60 -7.91
N GLY A 92 -2.07 20.46 -7.01
CA GLY A 92 -2.44 20.08 -5.65
C GLY A 92 -3.60 19.07 -5.61
N LEU A 93 -4.68 19.36 -6.34
CA LEU A 93 -5.83 18.45 -6.47
C LEU A 93 -5.44 17.12 -7.12
N LEU A 94 -4.57 17.15 -8.14
CA LEU A 94 -4.07 15.96 -8.80
C LEU A 94 -3.24 15.10 -7.83
N MET A 95 -2.35 15.69 -7.04
CA MET A 95 -1.58 14.95 -6.02
C MET A 95 -2.46 14.31 -4.97
N ILE A 96 -3.47 15.04 -4.47
CA ILE A 96 -4.44 14.49 -3.51
C ILE A 96 -5.22 13.34 -4.14
N ALA A 97 -5.65 13.46 -5.40
CA ALA A 97 -6.37 12.40 -6.10
C ALA A 97 -5.50 11.17 -6.35
N ILE A 98 -4.22 11.33 -6.71
CA ILE A 98 -3.29 10.21 -6.85
C ILE A 98 -3.19 9.46 -5.52
N MET A 99 -2.98 10.18 -4.42
CA MET A 99 -2.94 9.58 -3.07
C MET A 99 -4.24 8.86 -2.71
N ALA A 100 -5.39 9.48 -3.00
CA ALA A 100 -6.69 8.88 -2.74
C ALA A 100 -6.91 7.59 -3.57
N VAL A 101 -6.55 7.60 -4.86
CA VAL A 101 -6.68 6.42 -5.73
C VAL A 101 -5.74 5.32 -5.27
N LEU A 102 -4.48 5.62 -4.94
CA LEU A 102 -3.55 4.63 -4.37
C LEU A 102 -4.08 4.04 -3.06
N ALA A 103 -4.69 4.87 -2.20
CA ALA A 103 -5.34 4.41 -0.97
C ALA A 103 -6.53 3.49 -1.22
N VAL A 104 -7.27 3.67 -2.31
CA VAL A 104 -8.36 2.76 -2.66
C VAL A 104 -7.83 1.45 -3.26
N LEU A 105 -6.81 1.51 -4.13
CA LEU A 105 -6.24 0.34 -4.80
C LEU A 105 -5.47 -0.58 -3.85
N ASN A 106 -4.83 -0.02 -2.82
CA ASN A 106 -4.12 -0.79 -1.81
C ASN A 106 -4.31 -0.13 -0.43
N SER A 107 -5.52 -0.28 0.09
CA SER A 107 -5.93 0.29 1.38
C SER A 107 -5.08 -0.16 2.55
N GLY A 108 -4.60 -1.41 2.55
CA GLY A 108 -3.72 -1.94 3.60
C GLY A 108 -2.39 -1.19 3.70
N GLN A 109 -1.79 -0.79 2.58
CA GLN A 109 -0.50 -0.11 2.56
C GLN A 109 -0.63 1.43 2.57
N PHE A 110 -1.71 1.97 2.01
CA PHE A 110 -1.85 3.40 1.77
C PHE A 110 -2.82 4.13 2.70
N LEU A 111 -3.65 3.45 3.50
CA LEU A 111 -4.43 4.14 4.54
C LEU A 111 -3.54 4.77 5.62
N ALA A 112 -2.51 4.05 6.07
CA ALA A 112 -1.58 4.56 7.08
C ALA A 112 -0.91 5.88 6.65
N PRO A 113 -0.23 5.99 5.49
CA PRO A 113 0.32 7.26 5.04
C PRO A 113 -0.75 8.29 4.67
N LEU A 114 -1.95 7.89 4.21
CA LEU A 114 -3.03 8.85 3.94
C LEU A 114 -3.49 9.59 5.20
N TYR A 115 -3.52 8.92 6.35
CA TYR A 115 -3.82 9.56 7.64
C TYR A 115 -2.58 10.20 8.28
N ILE A 116 -1.42 9.54 8.25
CA ILE A 116 -0.20 10.01 8.89
C ILE A 116 0.41 11.20 8.16
N ALA A 117 0.37 11.28 6.83
CA ALA A 117 0.96 12.39 6.08
C ALA A 117 0.35 13.77 6.42
N PRO A 118 -0.98 13.96 6.47
CA PRO A 118 -1.55 15.24 6.89
C PRO A 118 -1.29 15.53 8.37
N LEU A 119 -1.42 14.55 9.27
CA LEU A 119 -1.10 14.72 10.70
C LEU A 119 0.38 15.08 10.92
N GLY A 120 1.29 14.36 10.27
CA GLY A 120 2.72 14.60 10.28
C GLY A 120 3.10 15.91 9.61
N GLY A 121 2.40 16.31 8.54
CA GLY A 121 2.56 17.61 7.90
C GLY A 121 2.20 18.76 8.83
N VAL A 122 1.06 18.69 9.52
CA VAL A 122 0.66 19.69 10.52
C VAL A 122 1.65 19.73 11.69
N ALA A 123 2.11 18.57 12.16
CA ALA A 123 3.12 18.49 13.22
C ALA A 123 4.46 19.10 12.79
N ALA A 124 4.92 18.82 11.57
CA ALA A 124 6.15 19.39 11.01
C ALA A 124 6.03 20.91 10.82
N ILE A 125 4.90 21.41 10.30
CA ILE A 125 4.65 22.84 10.17
C ILE A 125 4.65 23.51 11.55
N SER A 126 4.01 22.89 12.54
CA SER A 126 4.00 23.39 13.91
C SER A 126 5.39 23.41 14.54
N LEU A 127 6.20 22.38 14.28
CA LEU A 127 7.60 22.31 14.73
C LEU A 127 8.46 23.38 14.06
N VAL A 128 8.31 23.60 12.76
CA VAL A 128 9.02 24.65 12.02
C VAL A 128 8.61 26.03 12.53
N ALA A 129 7.32 26.27 12.76
CA ALA A 129 6.82 27.52 13.33
C ALA A 129 7.42 27.76 14.74
N TRP A 130 7.46 26.73 15.58
CA TRP A 130 8.10 26.78 16.89
C TRP A 130 9.59 27.12 16.78
N LEU A 131 10.35 26.41 15.94
CA LEU A 131 11.76 26.68 15.70
C LEU A 131 12.01 28.10 15.19
N MET A 132 11.18 28.60 14.27
CA MET A 132 11.27 29.98 13.77
C MET A 132 11.01 31.01 14.87
N THR A 133 10.04 30.75 15.76
CA THR A 133 9.78 31.59 16.94
C THR A 133 10.96 31.65 17.90
N PHE A 134 11.66 30.54 18.13
CA PHE A 134 12.85 30.51 19.01
C PHE A 134 14.13 31.01 18.31
N SER A 135 14.23 30.84 16.99
CA SER A 135 15.39 31.24 16.19
C SER A 135 15.38 32.71 15.79
N ALA A 136 14.21 33.38 15.77
CA ALA A 136 14.11 34.80 15.46
C ALA A 136 14.58 35.74 16.58
N LYS A 137 15.00 35.19 17.74
CA LYS A 137 15.52 35.95 18.88
C LYS A 137 17.00 35.60 19.12
N ARG A 138 17.88 36.01 18.21
CA ARG A 138 19.33 36.16 18.43
C ARG A 138 19.84 37.38 17.69
#